data_AF-A0A7Y2CES2-F1
#
_entry.id   AF-A0A7Y2CES2-F1
#
_cell.length_a   1.000
_cell.length_b   1.000
_cell.length_c   1.000
_cell.angle_alpha   90.00
_cell.angle_beta   90.00
_cell.angle_gamma   90.00
#
_symmetry.space_group_name_H-M   'P 1'
#
loop_
_entity.id
_entity.type
_entity.pdbx_description
1 polymer ?
#
loop_
_entity_poly.entity_id
_entity_poly.type
_entity_poly.pdbx_seq_one_letter_code
_entity_poly.pdbx_strand_id
1 'polypeptide(L)' 'MDEEPLNKKPDMMLSYLAKQDLYTLSVGDLDERIEALKAEIARCEAAKYDRGSSKSEAEKLFNI' A
#
# COMPACT_ATOMS: atom_id res chain seq x y z
N MET A 1 4.36 3.65 30.93
CA MET A 1 5.22 3.56 29.74
C MET A 1 4.34 3.98 28.59
N ASP A 2 4.59 5.16 28.03
CA ASP A 2 3.86 5.65 26.87
C ASP A 2 4.24 4.76 25.68
N GLU A 3 3.33 3.89 25.27
CA GLU A 3 3.47 3.11 24.04
C GLU A 3 3.38 4.09 22.87
N GLU A 4 4.52 4.63 22.43
CA GLU A 4 4.61 5.28 21.12
C GLU A 4 4.06 4.31 20.08
N PRO A 5 3.02 4.69 19.31
CA PRO A 5 2.55 3.85 18.24
C PRO A 5 3.70 3.72 17.26
N LEU A 6 4.25 2.50 17.15
CA LEU A 6 5.27 2.15 16.19
C LEU A 6 4.74 2.49 14.79
N ASN A 7 5.04 3.71 14.32
CA ASN A 7 4.86 4.13 12.95
C ASN A 7 5.91 3.41 12.11
N LYS A 8 5.76 2.09 12.00
CA LYS A 8 6.48 1.25 11.07
C LYS A 8 5.95 1.62 9.70
N LYS A 9 6.52 2.66 9.10
CA LYS A 9 6.25 3.04 7.71
C LYS A 9 6.28 1.76 6.86
N PRO A 10 5.16 1.37 6.24
CA PRO A 10 5.11 0.18 5.39
C PRO A 10 6.06 0.24 4.17
N ASP A 11 6.51 1.44 3.82
CA ASP A 11 7.21 1.75 2.56
C ASP A 11 8.70 1.35 2.45
N MET A 12 9.30 0.84 3.53
CA MET A 12 10.72 0.45 3.49
C MET A 12 10.97 -0.66 2.45
N MET A 13 9.98 -1.53 2.18
CA MET A 13 10.12 -2.58 1.16
C MET A 13 9.95 -2.08 -0.27
N LEU A 14 9.01 -1.16 -0.53
CA LEU A 14 8.82 -0.59 -1.87
C LEU A 14 10.02 0.25 -2.29
N SER A 15 10.57 1.04 -1.37
CA SER A 15 11.77 1.84 -1.63
C SER A 15 13.02 0.98 -1.87
N TYR A 16 13.09 -0.22 -1.27
CA TYR A 16 14.14 -1.20 -1.57
C TYR A 16 13.94 -1.82 -2.95
N LEU A 17 12.72 -2.22 -3.30
CA LEU A 17 12.38 -2.73 -4.63
C LEU A 17 12.81 -1.76 -5.73
N ALA A 18 12.55 -0.46 -5.56
CA ALA A 18 12.88 0.57 -6.54
C ALA A 18 14.39 0.72 -6.82
N LYS A 19 15.24 0.21 -5.93
CA LYS A 19 16.72 0.25 -6.06
C LYS A 19 17.31 -1.04 -6.61
N GLN A 20 16.52 -2.10 -6.78
CA GLN A 20 17.00 -3.35 -7.35
C GLN A 20 17.28 -3.19 -8.84
N ASP A 21 18.42 -3.74 -9.29
CA ASP A 21 18.78 -3.74 -10.70
C ASP A 21 17.95 -4.76 -11.48
N LEU A 22 17.09 -4.25 -12.37
CA LEU A 22 16.21 -5.08 -13.20
C LEU A 22 16.95 -5.85 -14.29
N TYR A 23 18.17 -5.45 -14.67
CA TYR A 23 18.95 -6.16 -15.69
C TYR A 23 19.40 -7.56 -15.23
N THR A 24 19.32 -7.83 -13.93
CA THR A 24 19.65 -9.15 -13.34
C THR A 24 18.45 -10.11 -13.31
N LEU A 25 17.25 -9.64 -13.67
CA LEU A 25 16.02 -10.41 -13.62
C LEU A 25 15.65 -10.96 -15.01
N SER A 26 15.10 -12.17 -15.06
CA SER A 26 14.50 -12.70 -16.28
C SER A 26 13.16 -12.03 -16.57
N VAL A 27 12.64 -12.20 -17.79
CA VAL A 27 11.29 -11.73 -18.15
C VAL A 27 10.22 -12.33 -17.24
N GLY A 28 10.34 -13.61 -16.89
CA GLY A 28 9.40 -14.26 -15.96
C GLY A 28 9.44 -13.66 -14.56
N ASP A 29 10.64 -13.36 -14.04
CA ASP A 29 10.79 -12.69 -12.74
C ASP A 29 10.15 -11.28 -12.75
N LEU A 30 10.27 -10.57 -13.87
CA LEU A 30 9.65 -9.26 -14.06
C LEU A 30 8.13 -9.37 -14.11
N ASP A 31 7.58 -10.37 -14.80
CA ASP A 31 6.14 -10.61 -14.88
C ASP A 31 5.55 -10.93 -13.49
N GLU A 32 6.18 -11.85 -12.74
CA GLU A 32 5.75 -12.20 -11.38
C GLU A 32 5.77 -10.98 -10.45
N ARG A 33 6.85 -10.18 -10.54
CA ARG A 33 6.97 -8.94 -9.76
C ARG A 33 5.89 -7.92 -10.12
N ILE A 34 5.58 -7.76 -11.40
CA ILE A 34 4.53 -6.84 -11.87
C ILE A 34 3.16 -7.27 -11.34
N GLU A 35 2.83 -8.55 -11.44
CA GLU A 35 1.54 -9.07 -10.97
C GLU A 35 1.37 -8.90 -9.45
N ALA A 36 2.44 -9.17 -8.68
CA ALA A 36 2.43 -8.92 -7.24
C ALA A 36 2.21 -7.43 -6.89
N LEU A 37 2.86 -6.52 -7.61
CA LEU A 37 2.72 -5.07 -7.39
C LEU A 37 1.32 -4.56 -7.76
N LYS A 38 0.72 -5.03 -8.86
CA LYS A 38 -0.66 -4.69 -9.23
C LYS A 38 -1.66 -5.15 -8.16
N ALA A 39 -1.49 -6.38 -7.65
CA ALA A 39 -2.34 -6.88 -6.58
C ALA A 39 -2.22 -6.03 -5.31
N GLU A 40 -1.01 -5.55 -4.96
CA GLU A 40 -0.82 -4.64 -3.84
C GLU A 40 -1.46 -3.27 -4.07
N ILE A 41 -1.34 -2.72 -5.29
CA ILE A 41 -2.03 -1.46 -5.64
C ILE A 41 -3.54 -1.61 -5.44
N ALA A 42 -4.14 -2.68 -5.94
CA ALA A 42 -5.57 -2.93 -5.77
C ALA A 42 -5.98 -3.03 -4.28
N ARG A 43 -5.16 -3.68 -3.44
CA ARG A 43 -5.38 -3.72 -1.98
C ARG A 43 -5.31 -2.33 -1.34
N CYS A 44 -4.31 -1.54 -1.70
CA CYS A 44 -4.15 -0.17 -1.21
C CYS A 44 -5.32 0.72 -1.62
N GLU A 45 -5.78 0.62 -2.87
CA GLU A 45 -6.92 1.37 -3.38
C GLU A 45 -8.21 0.99 -2.67
N ALA A 46 -8.48 -0.32 -2.47
CA ALA A 46 -9.63 -0.78 -1.71
C ALA A 46 -9.60 -0.24 -0.26
N ALA A 47 -8.47 -0.36 0.43
CA ALA A 47 -8.34 0.14 1.80
C ALA A 47 -8.45 1.67 1.90
N LYS A 48 -8.07 2.41 0.85
CA LYS A 48 -8.28 3.86 0.76
C LYS A 48 -9.75 4.18 0.54
N TYR A 49 -10.41 3.45 -0.34
CA TYR A 49 -11.84 3.60 -0.62
C TYR A 49 -12.68 3.32 0.63
N ASP A 50 -12.44 2.22 1.32
CA ASP A 50 -13.19 1.83 2.53
C ASP A 50 -13.08 2.90 3.62
N ARG A 51 -11.87 3.41 3.86
CA ARG A 51 -11.64 4.49 4.83
C ARG A 51 -12.28 5.80 4.39
N GLY A 52 -12.21 6.15 3.11
CA GLY A 52 -12.88 7.32 2.54
C GLY A 52 -14.41 7.23 2.64
N SER A 53 -14.97 6.05 2.36
CA SER A 53 -16.41 5.77 2.49
C SER A 53 -16.85 5.88 3.94
N SER A 54 -16.11 5.28 4.87
CA SER A 54 -16.40 5.38 6.30
C SER A 54 -16.37 6.82 6.83
N LYS A 55 -15.46 7.66 6.31
CA LYS A 55 -15.39 9.09 6.66
C LYS A 55 -16.61 9.85 6.13
N SER A 56 -17.01 9.60 4.88
CA SER A 56 -18.18 10.23 4.27
C SER A 56 -19.50 9.81 4.94
N GLU A 57 -19.62 8.55 5.37
CA GLU A 57 -20.78 8.07 6.12
C GLU A 57 -20.83 8.66 7.54
N ALA A 58 -19.67 8.81 8.20
CA ALA A 58 -19.58 9.49 9.49
C ALA A 58 -19.97 10.98 9.37
N GLU A 59 -19.48 11.70 8.36
CA GLU A 59 -19.84 13.12 8.13
C GLU A 59 -21.35 13.30 7.91
N LYS A 60 -21.99 12.39 7.17
CA LYS A 60 -23.46 12.38 6.98
C LYS A 60 -24.24 12.04 8.25
N LEU A 61 -23.68 11.21 9.14
CA LEU A 61 -24.34 10.82 10.39
C LEU A 61 -24.22 11.90 11.47
N PHE A 62 -23.12 12.67 11.46
CA PHE A 62 -22.82 13.68 12.48
C PHE A 62 -23.05 15.13 12.04
N ASN A 63 -23.46 15.39 10.78
CA ASN A 63 -23.74 16.73 10.23
C ASN A 63 -22.60 17.74 10.48
N ILE A 64 -21.36 17.30 10.27
CA ILE A 64 -20.15 18.16 10.31
C ILE A 64 -19.50 18.20 8.93
#